data_AF-A0A971CFD9-F1
#
_entry.id   AF-A0A971CFD9-F1
#
_cell.length_a   1.000
_cell.length_b   1.000
_cell.length_c   1.000
_cell.angle_alpha   90.00
_cell.angle_beta   90.00
_cell.angle_gamma   90.00
#
_symmetry.space_group_name_H-M   'P 1'
#
loop_
_entity.id
_entity.type
_entity.pdbx_description
1 polymer ?
#
loop_
_entity_poly.entity_id
_entity_poly.type
_entity_poly.pdbx_seq_one_letter_code
_entity_poly.pdbx_strand_id
1 'polypeptide(L)' 'MKRLKSGVDCAKRRIYVTVSIGIVVIDEKINSFSIAYNQADSALYRAKHSGKNSYVIYGGSAKCSVC' A
#
# COMPACT_ATOMS: atom_id res chain seq x y z
N MET A 1 1.74 -7.40 -13.30
CA MET A 1 2.13 -7.31 -11.88
C MET A 1 1.18 -8.14 -11.02
N LYS A 2 1.69 -8.96 -10.10
CA LYS A 2 0.92 -10.00 -9.38
C LYS A 2 0.28 -9.40 -8.12
N ARG A 3 -1.06 -9.48 -8.01
CA ARG A 3 -1.79 -9.02 -6.83
C ARG A 3 -1.50 -9.94 -5.64
N LEU A 4 -1.25 -9.38 -4.44
CA LEU A 4 -0.99 -10.17 -3.25
C LEU A 4 -2.30 -10.81 -2.77
N LYS A 5 -2.39 -12.12 -2.95
CA LYS A 5 -3.44 -12.97 -2.41
C LYS A 5 -2.77 -14.09 -1.64
N SER A 6 -2.97 -14.11 -0.33
CA SER A 6 -2.47 -15.19 0.51
C SER A 6 -3.65 -15.90 1.16
N GLY A 7 -3.59 -17.23 1.20
CA GLY A 7 -4.56 -18.06 1.90
C GLY A 7 -4.11 -18.25 3.35
N VAL A 8 -4.93 -17.83 4.31
CA VAL A 8 -4.70 -17.97 5.74
C VAL A 8 -5.71 -18.97 6.29
N ASP A 9 -5.26 -19.94 7.06
CA ASP A 9 -6.13 -20.94 7.68
C ASP A 9 -6.63 -20.42 9.03
N CYS A 10 -7.95 -20.23 9.14
CA CYS A 10 -8.62 -19.82 10.38
C CYS A 10 -9.77 -20.79 10.66
N ALA A 11 -9.80 -21.38 11.86
CA ALA A 11 -10.91 -22.21 12.35
C ALA A 11 -11.37 -23.30 11.35
N LYS A 12 -10.42 -24.06 10.80
CA LYS A 12 -10.65 -25.13 9.80
C LYS A 12 -11.21 -24.65 8.45
N ARG A 13 -11.11 -23.35 8.15
CA ARG A 13 -11.48 -22.78 6.84
C ARG A 13 -10.32 -21.96 6.29
N ARG A 14 -10.13 -22.04 4.97
CA ARG A 14 -9.12 -21.24 4.26
C ARG A 14 -9.72 -19.92 3.80
N ILE A 15 -9.15 -18.81 4.26
CA ILE A 15 -9.59 -17.46 3.93
C ILE A 15 -8.54 -16.82 3.04
N TYR A 16 -8.96 -16.29 1.89
CA TYR A 16 -8.07 -15.52 1.03
C TYR A 16 -8.12 -14.04 1.41
N VAL A 17 -6.99 -13.51 1.83
CA VAL A 17 -6.83 -12.10 2.18
C VAL A 17 -5.98 -11.38 1.13
N THR A 18 -6.25 -10.09 1.00
CA THR A 18 -5.46 -9.17 0.18
C THR A 18 -4.99 -8.02 1.05
N VAL A 19 -3.85 -7.42 0.70
CA VAL A 19 -3.30 -6.27 1.43
C VAL A 19 -3.31 -5.03 0.55
N SER A 20 -3.54 -3.87 1.16
CA SER A 20 -3.28 -2.57 0.51
C SER A 20 -2.07 -1.96 1.19
N ILE A 21 -1.17 -1.32 0.44
CA ILE A 21 0.13 -0.87 0.95
C ILE A 21 0.32 0.62 0.64
N GLY A 22 0.64 1.41 1.65
CA GLY A 22 1.10 2.78 1.49
C GLY A 22 2.61 2.84 1.63
N ILE A 23 3.28 3.50 0.70
CA ILE A 23 4.74 3.59 0.64
C ILE A 23 5.14 5.06 0.67
N VAL A 24 6.18 5.40 1.41
CA VAL A 24 6.84 6.70 1.38
C VAL A 24 8.32 6.49 1.10
N VAL A 25 8.90 7.34 0.26
CA VAL A 25 10.36 7.37 0.06
C VAL A 25 10.91 8.44 1.00
N ILE A 26 11.82 8.03 1.88
CA ILE A 26 12.49 8.94 2.81
C ILE A 26 13.68 9.56 2.08
N ASP A 27 13.68 10.89 2.00
CA ASP A 27 14.76 11.69 1.44
C ASP A 27 15.18 12.79 2.43
N GLU A 28 16.14 13.62 2.04
CA GLU A 28 16.68 14.72 2.85
C GLU A 28 15.62 15.77 3.23
N LYS A 29 14.46 15.80 2.58
CA LYS A 29 13.36 16.74 2.86
C LYS A 29 12.45 16.25 3.99
N ILE A 30 12.51 14.96 4.34
CA ILE A 30 11.75 14.39 5.44
C ILE A 30 12.60 14.39 6.70
N ASN A 31 12.38 15.40 7.53
CA ASN A 31 13.16 15.65 8.75
C ASN A 31 12.60 14.99 10.02
N SER A 32 11.53 14.21 9.91
CA SER A 32 10.88 13.58 11.06
C SER A 32 10.17 12.28 10.68
N PHE A 33 10.32 11.28 11.54
CA PHE A 33 9.59 10.01 11.44
C PHE A 33 8.08 10.22 11.36
N SER A 34 7.52 11.12 12.18
CA SER A 34 6.08 11.37 12.21
C SER A 34 5.55 11.87 10.86
N ILE A 35 6.34 12.68 10.14
CA ILE A 35 5.99 13.14 8.79
C ILE A 35 5.99 11.95 7.83
N ALA A 36 7.05 11.14 7.81
CA ALA A 36 7.13 9.96 6.95
C ALA A 36 5.96 8.99 7.20
N TYR A 37 5.65 8.73 8.47
CA TYR A 37 4.58 7.84 8.88
C TYR A 37 3.21 8.34 8.40
N ASN A 38 2.90 9.63 8.60
CA ASN A 38 1.65 10.23 8.15
C ASN A 38 1.52 10.21 6.61
N GLN A 39 2.63 10.38 5.90
CA GLN A 39 2.66 10.28 4.43
C GLN A 39 2.39 8.85 3.95
N ALA A 40 3.02 7.84 4.58
CA ALA A 40 2.76 6.44 4.28
C ALA A 40 1.30 6.04 4.59
N ASP A 41 0.74 6.51 5.71
CA ASP A 41 -0.66 6.27 6.06
C ASP A 41 -1.62 6.92 5.06
N SER A 42 -1.34 8.16 4.63
CA SER A 42 -2.12 8.81 3.59
C SER A 42 -2.10 8.04 2.27
N ALA A 43 -0.93 7.52 1.87
CA ALA A 43 -0.80 6.66 0.70
C ALA A 43 -1.57 5.34 0.86
N LEU A 44 -1.51 4.72 2.05
CA LEU A 44 -2.26 3.52 2.38
C LEU A 44 -3.77 3.75 2.26
N TYR A 45 -4.25 4.89 2.76
CA TYR A 45 -5.66 5.26 2.68
C TYR A 45 -6.12 5.37 1.23
N ARG A 46 -5.31 6.01 0.36
CA ARG A 46 -5.57 6.07 -1.08
C ARG A 46 -5.60 4.68 -1.72
N ALA A 47 -4.65 3.80 -1.37
CA ALA A 47 -4.63 2.42 -1.85
C ALA A 47 -5.92 1.66 -1.48
N LYS A 48 -6.39 1.81 -0.24
CA LYS A 48 -7.66 1.22 0.23
C LYS A 48 -8.87 1.74 -0.54
N HIS A 49 -8.91 3.04 -0.86
CA HIS A 49 -10.01 3.66 -1.60
C HIS A 49 -10.00 3.32 -3.10
N SER A 50 -8.81 3.08 -3.69
CA SER A 50 -8.61 2.80 -5.12
C SER A 50 -9.08 1.42 -5.62
N GLY A 51 -9.80 0.65 -4.80
CA GLY A 51 -10.26 -0.71 -5.13
C GLY A 51 -9.54 -1.85 -4.40
N LYS A 52 -8.63 -1.53 -3.47
CA LYS A 52 -7.88 -2.46 -2.60
C LYS A 52 -6.95 -3.42 -3.38
N ASN A 53 -6.10 -4.13 -2.64
CA ASN A 53 -5.13 -5.07 -3.23
C ASN A 53 -4.19 -4.38 -4.24
N SER A 54 -3.73 -3.20 -3.84
CA SER A 54 -2.89 -2.28 -4.59
C SER A 54 -1.90 -1.60 -3.64
N TYR A 55 -0.89 -0.95 -4.20
CA TYR A 55 0.01 -0.09 -3.45
C TYR A 55 -0.04 1.32 -4.02
N VAL A 56 0.25 2.31 -3.18
CA VAL A 56 0.40 3.71 -3.57
C VAL A 56 1.67 4.25 -2.95
N ILE A 57 2.45 5.00 -3.74
CA ILE A 57 3.63 5.72 -3.27
C ILE A 57 3.22 7.17 -3.04
N TYR A 58 3.46 7.69 -1.84
CA TYR A 58 3.22 9.09 -1.51
C TYR A 58 4.05 10.01 -2.42
N GLY A 59 3.41 11.01 -3.02
CA GLY A 59 4.06 11.91 -3.99
C GLY A 59 4.32 11.32 -5.38
N GLY A 60 4.18 10.00 -5.57
CA GLY A 60 4.25 9.35 -6.88
C GLY A 60 2.92 9.48 -7.62
N SER A 61 2.89 10.17 -8.74
CA SER A 61 1.80 10.05 -9.71
C SER A 61 1.82 8.62 -10.25
N ALA A 62 0.97 7.76 -9.71
CA ALA A 62 0.81 6.40 -10.17
C ALA A 62 0.20 6.41 -11.59
N LYS A 63 1.01 6.70 -12.61
CA LYS A 63 0.77 6.26 -13.98
C LYS A 63 1.70 5.08 -14.24
N CYS A 64 1.25 3.89 -13.88
CA CYS A 64 1.74 2.68 -14.51
C CYS A 64 0.81 2.38 -15.69
N SER A 65 1.02 3.06 -16.81
CA SER A 65 0.57 2.57 -18.11
C SER A 65 1.47 1.39 -18.46
N VAL A 66 0.93 0.19 -18.34
CA VAL A 66 1.62 -1.04 -18.76
C VAL A 66 1.57 -1.09 -20.28
N CYS A 67 2.74 -1.17 -20.93
CA CYS A 67 2.93 -1.42 -22.35
C CYS A 67 2.68 -2.89 -22.69
#